data_AF-A0A6N2I0A6-F1
#
_entry.id   AF-A0A6N2I0A6-F1
#
_cell.length_a   1.000
_cell.length_b   1.000
_cell.length_c   1.000
_cell.angle_alpha   90.00
_cell.angle_beta   90.00
_cell.angle_gamma   90.00
#
_symmetry.space_group_name_H-M   'P 1'
#
loop_
_entity.id
_entity.type
_entity.pdbx_description
1 polymer ?
#
loop_
_entity_poly.entity_id
_entity_poly.type
_entity_poly.pdbx_seq_one_letter_code
_entity_poly.pdbx_strand_id
1 'polypeptide(L)' 'MFPVRDADRTGPGHAHPERHNRLKGDLACSVHRGERLVRQQIEMTTGDRIWHVFNTERRTVWIGSNP' A
#
# COMPACT_ATOMS: atom_id res chain seq x y z
N MET A 1 -26.20 8.79 -21.13
CA MET A 1 -24.96 9.57 -20.97
C MET A 1 -24.60 9.55 -19.50
N PHE A 2 -23.75 8.61 -19.08
CA PHE A 2 -23.24 8.56 -17.70
C PHE A 2 -22.04 9.52 -17.63
N PRO A 3 -21.90 10.32 -16.55
CA PRO A 3 -20.78 11.24 -16.48
C PRO A 3 -19.47 10.45 -16.43
N VAL A 4 -18.52 10.82 -17.29
CA VAL A 4 -17.12 10.45 -17.13
C VAL A 4 -16.68 11.00 -15.78
N ARG A 5 -16.54 10.12 -14.79
CA ARG A 5 -15.76 10.41 -13.58
C ARG A 5 -14.30 10.36 -13.99
N ASP A 6 -13.57 11.42 -13.65
CA ASP A 6 -12.14 11.54 -13.87
C ASP A 6 -11.43 10.22 -13.59
N ALA A 7 -10.64 9.81 -14.57
CA ALA A 7 -9.99 8.53 -14.65
C ALA A 7 -9.38 8.07 -13.31
N ASP A 8 -9.89 6.95 -12.83
CA ASP A 8 -9.08 5.77 -12.58
C ASP A 8 -7.71 6.07 -11.93
N ARG A 9 -7.73 6.53 -10.67
CA ARG A 9 -6.56 6.47 -9.79
C ARG A 9 -6.34 5.05 -9.25
N THR A 10 -6.60 4.01 -10.03
CA THR A 10 -6.37 2.58 -9.71
C THR A 10 -4.89 2.20 -9.77
N GLY A 11 -4.03 3.10 -9.28
CA GLY A 11 -2.69 2.69 -8.89
C GLY A 11 -2.79 1.69 -7.73
N PRO A 12 -1.87 0.73 -7.64
CA PRO A 12 -1.83 -0.14 -6.47
C PRO A 12 -1.68 0.77 -5.24
N GLY A 13 -2.60 0.64 -4.27
CA GLY A 13 -2.70 1.52 -3.10
C GLY A 13 -3.98 2.36 -2.98
N HIS A 14 -4.80 2.47 -4.03
CA HIS A 14 -5.99 3.35 -4.06
C HIS A 14 -7.34 2.65 -4.21
N ALA A 15 -7.37 1.33 -4.39
CA ALA A 15 -8.62 0.60 -4.65
C ALA A 15 -9.59 0.64 -3.46
N HIS A 16 -9.09 0.74 -2.21
CA HIS A 16 -9.88 0.74 -0.98
C HIS A 16 -9.18 1.52 0.14
N PRO A 17 -9.08 2.85 0.10
CA PRO A 17 -8.29 3.64 1.06
C PRO A 17 -8.65 3.35 2.53
N GLU A 18 -9.90 2.97 2.81
CA GLU A 18 -10.38 2.57 4.14
C GLU A 18 -9.74 1.29 4.69
N ARG A 19 -9.22 0.42 3.82
CA ARG A 19 -8.52 -0.82 4.21
C ARG A 19 -7.01 -0.66 4.25
N HIS A 20 -6.49 0.48 3.78
CA HIS A 20 -5.06 0.78 3.73
C HIS A 20 -4.65 1.60 4.94
N ASN A 21 -4.15 0.93 5.97
CA ASN A 21 -3.68 1.59 7.17
C ASN A 21 -2.21 2.00 7.00
N ARG A 22 -1.94 3.31 7.00
CA ARG A 22 -0.57 3.84 7.10
C ARG A 22 -0.06 3.62 8.53
N LEU A 23 1.11 3.00 8.63
CA LEU A 23 1.73 2.69 9.90
C LEU A 23 2.46 3.90 10.46
N LYS A 24 2.71 3.91 11.79
CA LYS A 24 3.33 5.02 12.52
C LYS A 24 4.62 4.59 13.21
N GLY A 25 5.44 5.58 13.59
CA GLY A 25 6.70 5.36 14.30
C GLY A 25 7.66 4.49 13.50
N ASP A 26 8.39 3.61 14.20
CA ASP A 26 9.37 2.72 13.57
C ASP A 26 8.74 1.70 12.61
N LEU A 27 7.43 1.47 12.73
CA LEU A 27 6.70 0.59 11.83
C LEU A 27 6.26 1.27 10.52
N ALA A 28 6.36 2.60 10.42
CA ALA A 28 5.94 3.39 9.27
C ALA A 28 6.81 3.18 8.03
N CYS A 29 8.04 2.71 8.23
CA CYS A 29 9.00 2.51 7.16
C CYS A 29 9.57 1.09 7.21
N SER A 30 10.00 0.61 6.06
CA SER A 30 10.88 -0.55 5.96
C SER A 30 12.07 -0.21 5.10
N VAL A 31 13.21 -0.84 5.39
CA VAL A 31 14.36 -0.80 4.48
C VAL A 31 14.21 -1.97 3.53
N HIS A 32 13.97 -1.67 2.26
CA HIS A 32 13.94 -2.67 1.20
C HIS A 32 15.06 -2.39 0.23
N ARG A 33 15.99 -3.36 0.07
CA ARG A 33 17.19 -3.22 -0.78
C ARG A 33 18.00 -1.95 -0.51
N GLY A 34 18.09 -1.54 0.76
CA GLY A 34 18.82 -0.34 1.17
C GLY A 34 18.05 0.98 1.03
N GLU A 35 16.86 0.98 0.42
CA GLU A 35 15.98 2.14 0.33
C GLU A 35 14.97 2.16 1.48
N ARG A 36 14.83 3.30 2.16
CA ARG A 36 13.78 3.50 3.16
C ARG A 36 12.48 3.83 2.46
N LEU A 37 11.52 2.92 2.52
CA LEU A 37 10.24 3.06 1.84
C LEU A 37 9.09 3.08 2.84
N VAL A 38 8.01 3.78 2.47
CA VAL A 38 6.78 3.83 3.26
C VAL A 38 6.13 2.45 3.24
N ARG A 39 5.80 1.97 4.44
CA ARG A 39 5.10 0.70 4.64
C ARG A 39 3.65 0.95 4.97
N GLN A 40 2.78 0.10 4.44
CA GLN A 40 1.35 0.10 4.73
C GLN A 40 0.87 -1.32 5.03
N GLN A 41 -0.29 -1.38 5.68
CA GLN A 41 -1.01 -2.61 5.89
C GLN A 41 -2.33 -2.55 5.12
N ILE A 42 -2.69 -3.63 4.44
CA ILE A 42 -4.03 -3.81 3.89
C ILE A 42 -4.77 -4.89 4.67
N GLU A 43 -6.02 -4.60 5.05
CA GLU A 43 -6.92 -5.57 5.67
C GLU A 43 -7.69 -6.35 4.60
N MET A 44 -7.58 -7.67 4.67
CA MET A 44 -8.30 -8.60 3.79
C MET A 44 -9.70 -8.87 4.35
N THR A 45 -10.62 -9.22 3.47
CA THR A 45 -12.01 -9.53 3.85
C THR A 45 -12.14 -10.68 4.85
N THR A 46 -11.17 -11.60 4.87
CA THR A 46 -11.09 -12.73 5.83
C THR A 46 -10.57 -12.34 7.23
N GLY A 47 -10.22 -11.08 7.46
CA GLY A 47 -9.65 -10.59 8.73
C GLY A 47 -8.12 -10.62 8.79
N ASP A 48 -7.46 -11.20 7.78
CA ASP A 48 -6.01 -11.21 7.66
C ASP A 48 -5.43 -9.86 7.25
N ARG A 49 -4.12 -9.70 7.48
CA ARG A 49 -3.40 -8.44 7.26
C ARG A 49 -2.14 -8.68 6.46
N ILE A 50 -1.96 -7.93 5.37
CA ILE A 50 -0.75 -7.99 4.56
C ILE A 50 0.06 -6.71 4.71
N TRP A 51 1.34 -6.88 5.01
CA TRP A 51 2.33 -5.82 5.00
C TRP A 51 2.88 -5.65 3.60
N HIS A 52 2.88 -4.42 3.10
CA HIS A 52 3.43 -4.14 1.80
C HIS A 52 4.11 -2.78 1.76
N VAL A 53 5.05 -2.66 0.83
CA VAL A 53 5.87 -1.47 0.63
C VAL A 53 5.70 -1.02 -0.82
N PHE A 54 5.43 0.27 -0.99
CA PHE A 54 5.27 0.90 -2.30
C PHE A 54 6.53 1.64 -2.71
N ASN A 55 7.03 1.34 -3.91
CA ASN A 55 7.93 2.24 -4.64
C ASN A 55 7.17 2.76 -5.88
N THR A 56 6.76 4.02 -5.81
CA THR A 56 5.98 4.68 -6.87
C THR A 56 6.82 5.00 -8.10
N GLU A 57 8.11 5.29 -7.93
CA GLU A 57 9.03 5.59 -9.03
C GLU A 57 9.22 4.38 -9.95
N ARG A 58 9.40 3.20 -9.33
CA ARG A 58 9.60 1.92 -10.04
C ARG A 58 8.30 1.18 -10.28
N ARG A 59 7.16 1.73 -9.84
CA ARG A 59 5.83 1.08 -9.89
C ARG A 59 5.85 -0.37 -9.39
N THR A 60 6.59 -0.61 -8.31
CA THR A 60 6.79 -1.95 -7.75
C THR A 60 6.23 -2.03 -6.33
N VAL A 61 5.65 -3.18 -6.01
CA VAL A 61 5.18 -3.53 -4.66
C VAL A 61 5.91 -4.76 -4.18
N TRP A 62 6.32 -4.74 -2.92
CA TRP A 62 6.82 -5.94 -2.24
C TRP A 62 5.89 -6.30 -1.09
N ILE A 63 5.57 -7.59 -1.02
CA ILE A 63 4.83 -8.20 0.07
C ILE A 63 5.85 -8.77 1.05
N GLY A 64 5.71 -8.42 2.31
CA GLY A 64 6.55 -8.92 3.38
C GLY A 64 5.73 -9.61 4.47
N SER A 65 6.38 -10.52 5.18
CA SER A 65 5.91 -10.96 6.49
C SER A 65 6.23 -9.89 7.54
N ASN A 66 5.46 -9.88 8.63
CA ASN A 66 5.77 -9.06 9.80
C ASN A 66 7.20 -9.39 10.32
N PRO A 67 7.97 -8.44 10.88
CA PRO A 67 9.09 -8.79 11.75
C PRO A 67 8.66 -9.65 12.95
#